data_AF-A0A117S0E2-F1
#
_entry.id   AF-A0A117S0E2-F1
#
_cell.length_a   1.000
_cell.length_b   1.000
_cell.length_c   1.000
_cell.angle_alpha   90.00
_cell.angle_beta   90.00
_cell.angle_gamma   90.00
#
_symmetry.space_group_name_H-M   'P 1'
#
loop_
_entity.id
_entity.type
_entity.pdbx_description
1 polymer ?
#
loop_
_entity_poly.entity_id
_entity_poly.type
_entity_poly.pdbx_seq_one_letter_code
_entity_poly.pdbx_strand_id
1 'polypeptide(L)'
;MQKFELQSQTGKPIDVVISEIEEEIYEHGHYLHLSALTTPLRMLILSCYEVVKDEYDSNDTEWQFFRHVRNAAAHNGKFDIRSTPQHPVKWSSKEITAVMHGTPLFHDTDRTQSFLLPGDILRLLRDIEARVQPLPTQAWNSVDARGLGAAGSTPRRPGPLDPPNLAAPDVRAVR
;
A
#
# COMPACT_ATOMS: atom_id res chain seq x y z
N MET A 1 -31.43 8.74 22.11
CA MET A 1 -30.18 8.00 22.37
C MET A 1 -30.47 6.53 22.13
N GLN A 2 -29.89 5.95 21.08
CA GLN A 2 -30.19 4.58 20.64
C GLN A 2 -29.27 3.62 21.40
N LYS A 3 -29.83 2.69 22.17
CA LYS A 3 -29.07 1.76 23.04
C LYS A 3 -29.01 0.39 22.36
N PHE A 4 -27.81 -0.12 22.11
CA PHE A 4 -27.59 -1.49 21.62
C PHE A 4 -27.19 -2.36 22.80
N GLU A 5 -28.00 -3.37 23.12
CA GLU A 5 -27.66 -4.34 24.17
C GLU A 5 -26.85 -5.49 23.57
N LEU A 6 -25.54 -5.46 23.78
CA LEU A 6 -24.65 -6.57 23.45
C LEU A 6 -24.52 -7.48 24.67
N GLN A 7 -24.91 -8.74 24.51
CA GLN A 7 -24.80 -9.73 25.59
C GLN A 7 -23.40 -10.36 25.61
N SER A 8 -22.71 -10.21 26.74
CA SER A 8 -21.46 -10.91 27.04
C SER A 8 -21.72 -12.38 27.39
N GLN A 9 -20.85 -13.29 26.97
CA GLN A 9 -20.85 -14.70 27.42
C GLN A 9 -20.69 -14.84 28.95
N THR A 10 -20.23 -13.80 29.65
CA THR A 10 -20.09 -13.77 31.11
C THR A 10 -21.31 -13.24 31.86
N GLY A 11 -22.41 -12.92 31.16
CA GLY A 11 -23.68 -12.49 31.76
C GLY A 11 -23.69 -11.06 32.31
N LYS A 12 -22.56 -10.34 32.26
CA LYS A 12 -22.52 -8.91 32.58
C LYS A 12 -22.93 -8.10 31.33
N PRO A 13 -23.92 -7.21 31.43
CA PRO A 13 -24.25 -6.31 30.33
C PRO A 13 -23.04 -5.42 30.03
N ILE A 14 -22.63 -5.41 28.77
CA ILE A 14 -21.62 -4.46 28.30
C ILE A 14 -22.38 -3.19 27.98
N ASP A 15 -22.23 -2.16 28.82
CA ASP A 15 -22.80 -0.84 28.51
C ASP A 15 -21.88 -0.21 27.47
N VAL A 16 -22.33 -0.21 26.22
CA VAL A 16 -21.60 0.39 25.10
C VAL A 16 -22.22 1.74 24.80
N VAL A 17 -21.52 2.80 25.21
CA VAL A 17 -21.92 4.17 24.91
C VAL A 17 -21.36 4.53 23.53
N ILE A 18 -22.23 4.54 22.52
CA ILE A 18 -21.85 4.82 21.12
C ILE A 18 -21.06 6.13 21.00
N SER A 19 -21.44 7.18 21.73
CA SER A 19 -20.76 8.47 21.67
C SER A 19 -19.33 8.43 22.19
N GLU A 20 -19.03 7.60 23.20
CA GLU A 20 -17.65 7.42 23.70
C GLU A 20 -16.79 6.70 22.66
N ILE A 21 -17.37 5.73 21.93
CA ILE A 21 -16.70 5.07 20.81
C ILE A 21 -16.48 6.05 19.65
N GLU A 22 -17.48 6.87 19.31
CA GLU A 22 -17.38 7.87 18.25
C GLU A 22 -16.31 8.91 18.57
N GLU A 23 -16.28 9.42 19.80
CA GLU A 23 -15.29 10.39 20.27
C GLU A 23 -13.88 9.78 20.28
N GLU A 24 -13.73 8.54 20.75
CA GLU A 24 -12.45 7.81 20.73
C GLU A 24 -11.96 7.53 19.30
N ILE A 25 -12.85 7.16 18.37
CA ILE A 25 -12.49 6.99 16.94
C ILE A 25 -12.16 8.35 16.30
N TYR A 26 -12.86 9.41 16.67
CA TYR A 26 -12.62 10.74 16.13
C TYR A 26 -11.30 11.33 16.60
N GLU A 27 -11.02 11.25 17.90
CA GLU A 27 -9.81 11.79 18.52
C GLU A 27 -8.58 10.92 18.29
N HIS A 28 -8.78 9.60 18.21
CA HIS A 28 -7.68 8.65 18.25
C HIS A 28 -7.71 7.57 17.14
N GLY A 29 -8.71 7.55 16.25
CA GLY A 29 -8.87 6.56 15.18
C GLY A 29 -7.72 6.49 14.15
N HIS A 30 -6.73 7.37 14.27
CA HIS A 30 -5.45 7.24 13.60
C HIS A 30 -4.71 5.93 13.91
N TYR A 31 -4.83 5.33 15.10
CA TYR A 31 -4.22 4.01 15.38
C TYR A 31 -4.97 2.85 14.71
N LEU A 32 -6.27 2.99 14.43
CA LEU A 32 -7.04 2.02 13.64
C LEU A 32 -6.69 2.12 12.14
N HIS A 33 -6.22 3.29 11.68
CA HIS A 33 -5.92 3.57 10.27
C HIS A 33 -4.44 3.40 9.89
N LEU A 34 -3.48 3.67 10.79
CA LEU A 34 -2.06 3.67 10.40
C LEU A 34 -1.57 2.28 9.98
N SER A 35 -1.90 1.24 10.75
CA SER A 35 -1.55 -0.15 10.40
C SER A 35 -2.20 -0.56 9.06
N ALA A 36 -3.47 -0.20 8.86
CA ALA A 36 -4.21 -0.45 7.64
C ALA A 36 -3.62 0.27 6.41
N LEU A 37 -3.03 1.45 6.59
CA LEU A 37 -2.42 2.23 5.50
C LEU A 37 -0.96 1.84 5.20
N THR A 38 -0.21 1.34 6.20
CA THR A 38 1.20 1.00 6.00
C THR A 38 1.40 -0.09 4.94
N THR A 39 0.55 -1.11 4.91
CA THR A 39 0.67 -2.22 3.95
C THR A 39 0.38 -1.78 2.51
N PRO A 40 -0.74 -1.10 2.21
CA PRO A 40 -0.97 -0.49 0.90
C PRO A 40 0.14 0.47 0.47
N LEU A 41 0.66 1.30 1.38
CA LEU A 41 1.76 2.21 1.06
C LEU A 41 3.05 1.48 0.72
N ARG A 42 3.39 0.40 1.42
CA ARG A 42 4.54 -0.45 1.06
C ARG A 42 4.36 -1.06 -0.33
N MET A 43 3.16 -1.56 -0.65
CA MET A 43 2.86 -2.09 -1.98
C MET A 43 3.00 -1.01 -3.06
N LEU A 44 2.48 0.20 -2.80
CA LEU A 44 2.62 1.34 -3.70
C LEU A 44 4.09 1.70 -3.95
N ILE A 45 4.89 1.81 -2.89
CA ILE A 45 6.34 2.06 -2.98
C ILE A 45 7.02 1.02 -3.87
N LEU A 46 6.75 -0.28 -3.65
CA LEU A 46 7.31 -1.36 -4.43
C LEU A 46 6.93 -1.23 -5.91
N SER A 47 5.63 -1.05 -6.19
CA SER A 47 5.12 -0.92 -7.55
C SER A 47 5.70 0.29 -8.29
N CYS A 48 5.70 1.47 -7.66
CA CYS A 48 6.26 2.67 -8.26
C CYS A 48 7.75 2.52 -8.55
N TYR A 49 8.52 1.94 -7.63
CA TYR A 49 9.94 1.72 -7.86
C TYR A 49 10.19 0.81 -9.07
N GLU A 50 9.43 -0.27 -9.23
CA GLU A 50 9.59 -1.17 -10.38
C GLU A 50 9.27 -0.49 -11.72
N VAL A 51 8.39 0.52 -11.74
CA VAL A 51 8.08 1.30 -12.94
C VAL A 51 9.23 2.23 -13.34
N VAL A 52 9.94 2.80 -12.36
CA VAL A 52 10.92 3.87 -12.61
C VAL A 52 12.38 3.44 -12.39
N LYS A 53 12.64 2.20 -11.99
CA LYS A 53 14.00 1.72 -11.65
C LYS A 53 15.01 1.80 -12.80
N ASP A 54 14.55 1.90 -14.05
CA ASP A 54 15.42 2.00 -15.23
C ASP A 54 15.81 3.47 -15.51
N GLU A 55 15.11 4.44 -14.91
CA GLU A 55 15.42 5.89 -14.92
C GLU A 55 16.40 6.27 -13.79
N TYR A 56 16.85 5.28 -13.03
CA TYR A 56 17.62 5.41 -11.80
C TYR A 56 19.10 5.70 -12.06
N ASP A 57 19.59 6.85 -11.59
CA ASP A 57 21.03 7.07 -11.43
C ASP A 57 21.48 6.64 -10.01
N SER A 58 22.36 5.65 -9.95
CA SER A 58 22.91 5.15 -8.68
C SER A 58 23.72 6.16 -7.87
N ASN A 59 24.16 7.28 -8.46
CA ASN A 59 24.87 8.33 -7.73
C ASN A 59 23.92 9.40 -7.17
N ASP A 60 22.66 9.41 -7.59
CA ASP A 60 21.70 10.43 -7.17
C ASP A 60 21.16 10.15 -5.77
N THR A 61 21.21 11.18 -4.92
CA THR A 61 20.94 11.03 -3.49
C THR A 61 19.48 10.74 -3.18
N GLU A 62 18.56 11.30 -3.97
CA GLU A 62 17.11 11.12 -3.82
C GLU A 62 16.68 9.76 -4.35
N TRP A 63 17.25 9.33 -5.48
CA TRP A 63 17.08 7.98 -6.00
C TRP A 63 17.59 6.95 -5.00
N GLN A 64 18.79 7.15 -4.44
CA GLN A 64 19.30 6.32 -3.35
C GLN A 64 18.35 6.31 -2.15
N PHE A 65 17.78 7.46 -1.78
CA PHE A 65 16.76 7.54 -0.72
C PHE A 65 15.55 6.67 -1.04
N PHE A 66 14.98 6.81 -2.23
CA PHE A 66 13.83 6.02 -2.64
C PHE A 66 14.13 4.51 -2.69
N ARG A 67 15.33 4.12 -3.15
CA ARG A 67 15.79 2.73 -3.11
C ARG A 67 15.81 2.17 -1.70
N HIS A 68 16.33 2.91 -0.72
CA HIS A 68 16.36 2.48 0.67
C HIS A 68 14.96 2.42 1.30
N VAL A 69 14.07 3.35 0.96
CA VAL A 69 12.65 3.31 1.35
C VAL A 69 11.96 2.07 0.77
N ARG A 70 12.20 1.75 -0.51
CA ARG A 70 11.70 0.55 -1.17
C ARG A 70 12.23 -0.72 -0.53
N ASN A 71 13.52 -0.79 -0.25
CA ASN A 71 14.10 -1.95 0.44
C ASN A 71 13.46 -2.12 1.81
N ALA A 72 13.26 -1.05 2.57
CA ALA A 72 12.56 -1.14 3.85
C ALA A 72 11.12 -1.64 3.69
N ALA A 73 10.41 -1.20 2.66
CA ALA A 73 9.08 -1.71 2.33
C ALA A 73 9.07 -3.22 2.04
N ALA A 74 10.08 -3.73 1.32
CA ALA A 74 10.26 -5.16 1.04
C ALA A 74 10.66 -5.96 2.30
N HIS A 75 11.40 -5.35 3.22
CA HIS A 75 11.90 -5.98 4.45
C HIS A 75 10.96 -5.75 5.63
N ASN A 76 9.69 -6.11 5.45
CA ASN A 76 8.64 -6.03 6.47
C ASN A 76 8.51 -4.63 7.12
N GLY A 77 8.77 -3.56 6.35
CA GLY A 77 8.70 -2.19 6.85
C GLY A 77 9.86 -1.79 7.78
N LYS A 78 11.04 -2.41 7.67
CA LYS A 78 12.23 -2.08 8.44
C LYS A 78 13.43 -1.84 7.54
N PHE A 79 14.27 -0.85 7.87
CA PHE A 79 15.46 -0.57 7.09
C PHE A 79 16.49 -1.71 7.15
N ASP A 80 16.81 -2.32 6.00
CA ASP A 80 17.95 -3.22 5.84
C ASP A 80 19.15 -2.44 5.28
N ILE A 81 20.06 -1.99 6.15
CA ILE A 81 21.25 -1.19 5.82
C ILE A 81 22.46 -1.89 6.42
N ARG A 82 23.06 -2.79 5.65
CA ARG A 82 24.17 -3.65 6.11
C ARG A 82 25.53 -2.99 6.05
N SER A 83 25.65 -1.91 5.28
CA SER A 83 26.89 -1.17 5.08
C SER A 83 26.59 0.32 5.00
N THR A 84 27.57 1.14 5.39
CA THR A 84 27.49 2.60 5.22
C THR A 84 27.24 2.93 3.75
N PRO A 85 26.21 3.74 3.44
CA PRO A 85 26.00 4.20 2.08
C PRO A 85 27.23 4.93 1.54
N GLN A 86 27.64 4.60 0.32
CA GLN A 86 28.79 5.25 -0.33
C GLN A 86 28.45 6.68 -0.78
N HIS A 87 27.17 6.96 -0.99
CA HIS A 87 26.64 8.27 -1.36
C HIS A 87 25.65 8.75 -0.30
N PRO A 88 25.47 10.07 -0.13
CA PRO A 88 24.43 10.61 0.73
C PRO A 88 23.06 10.06 0.32
N VAL A 89 22.29 9.58 1.29
CA VAL A 89 20.94 9.05 1.05
C VAL A 89 19.96 10.08 1.59
N LYS A 90 19.61 11.06 0.76
CA LYS A 90 18.90 12.28 1.19
C LYS A 90 17.73 12.61 0.29
N TRP A 91 16.62 13.02 0.91
CA TRP A 91 15.47 13.61 0.25
C TRP A 91 14.85 14.67 1.17
N SER A 92 14.61 15.87 0.65
CA SER A 92 14.17 17.02 1.46
C SER A 92 15.12 17.25 2.66
N SER A 93 14.58 17.39 3.87
CA SER A 93 15.36 17.49 5.12
C SER A 93 15.67 16.13 5.77
N LYS A 94 15.35 15.01 5.11
CA LYS A 94 15.50 13.65 5.68
C LYS A 94 16.74 12.97 5.11
N GLU A 95 17.47 12.29 5.99
CA GLU A 95 18.67 11.53 5.64
C GLU A 95 18.58 10.12 6.22
N ILE A 96 18.82 9.12 5.38
CA ILE A 96 18.94 7.73 5.80
C ILE A 96 20.41 7.45 6.08
N THR A 97 20.69 6.93 7.28
CA THR A 97 22.04 6.62 7.73
C THR A 97 22.14 5.17 8.19
N ALA A 98 23.36 4.64 8.32
CA ALA A 98 23.58 3.26 8.75
C ALA A 98 23.01 2.95 10.14
N VAL A 99 22.90 3.95 11.02
CA VAL A 99 22.33 3.76 12.37
C VAL A 99 20.84 3.43 12.37
N MET A 100 20.16 3.61 11.25
CA MET A 100 18.74 3.30 11.11
C MET A 100 18.49 1.83 10.76
N HIS A 101 19.52 0.98 10.66
CA HIS A 101 19.31 -0.44 10.40
C HIS A 101 18.38 -1.08 11.45
N GLY A 102 17.36 -1.81 10.98
CA GLY A 102 16.36 -2.47 11.82
C GLY A 102 15.26 -1.53 12.32
N THR A 103 15.36 -0.21 12.14
CA THR A 103 14.32 0.72 12.56
C THR A 103 13.12 0.66 11.62
N PRO A 104 11.89 0.92 12.12
CA PRO A 104 10.70 0.98 11.29
C PRO A 104 10.77 2.07 10.22
N LEU A 105 10.26 1.77 9.02
CA LEU A 105 10.05 2.73 7.94
C LEU A 105 8.95 3.72 8.31
N PHE A 106 7.83 3.18 8.80
CA PHE A 106 6.66 3.91 9.28
C PHE A 106 6.53 3.79 10.78
N HIS A 107 5.76 4.71 11.35
CA HIS A 107 5.36 4.67 12.75
C HIS A 107 4.61 3.41 13.14
N ASP A 108 4.97 2.90 14.32
CA ASP A 108 4.05 2.15 15.15
C ASP A 108 3.21 3.11 16.01
N THR A 109 2.16 2.60 16.64
CA THR A 109 1.14 3.37 17.39
C THR A 109 1.68 4.34 18.42
N ASP A 110 2.90 4.14 18.91
CA ASP A 110 3.45 4.82 20.07
C ASP A 110 4.17 6.14 19.71
N ARG A 111 4.30 6.47 18.42
CA ARG A 111 4.70 7.79 17.87
C ARG A 111 6.02 8.42 18.37
N THR A 112 6.90 7.68 19.04
CA THR A 112 8.05 8.31 19.73
C THR A 112 9.27 8.62 18.85
N GLN A 113 9.41 8.06 17.63
CA GLN A 113 10.52 8.38 16.72
C GLN A 113 10.17 8.23 15.22
N SER A 114 9.57 9.26 14.60
CA SER A 114 9.20 9.25 13.17
C SER A 114 10.40 9.41 12.25
N PHE A 115 10.62 8.42 11.37
CA PHE A 115 11.39 8.68 10.16
C PHE A 115 10.49 9.22 9.04
N LEU A 116 9.52 8.41 8.57
CA LEU A 116 8.58 8.82 7.52
C LEU A 116 7.12 8.69 7.96
N LEU A 117 6.34 9.71 7.65
CA LEU A 117 4.89 9.70 7.72
C LEU A 117 4.29 9.18 6.41
N PRO A 118 3.06 8.64 6.42
CA PRO A 118 2.34 8.30 5.18
C PRO A 118 2.36 9.40 4.11
N GLY A 119 2.16 10.66 4.51
CA GLY A 119 2.19 11.80 3.59
C GLY A 119 3.58 12.08 2.99
N ASP A 120 4.66 11.75 3.69
CA ASP A 120 6.02 11.89 3.16
C ASP A 120 6.24 10.97 1.95
N ILE A 121 5.64 9.77 1.95
CA ILE A 121 5.73 8.84 0.82
C ILE A 121 5.04 9.40 -0.41
N LEU A 122 3.82 9.91 -0.24
CA LEU A 122 3.07 10.48 -1.37
C LEU A 122 3.82 11.67 -1.97
N ARG A 123 4.47 12.47 -1.13
CA ARG A 123 5.32 13.58 -1.58
C ARG A 123 6.58 13.08 -2.30
N LEU A 124 7.29 12.10 -1.73
CA LEU A 124 8.46 11.48 -2.36
C LEU A 124 8.10 10.93 -3.75
N LEU A 125 7.00 10.19 -3.87
CA LEU A 125 6.56 9.62 -5.15
C LEU A 125 6.24 10.70 -6.19
N ARG A 126 5.64 11.82 -5.77
CA ARG A 126 5.41 12.98 -6.64
C ARG A 126 6.71 13.61 -7.11
N ASP A 127 7.69 13.77 -6.22
CA ASP A 127 8.98 14.36 -6.56
C ASP A 127 9.74 13.45 -7.54
N ILE A 128 9.71 12.13 -7.32
CA ILE A 128 10.24 11.12 -8.25
C ILE A 128 9.53 11.17 -9.61
N GLU A 129 8.20 11.20 -9.63
CA GLU A 129 7.41 11.30 -10.86
C GLU A 129 7.77 12.56 -11.67
N ALA A 130 7.95 13.71 -11.00
CA ALA A 130 8.34 14.95 -11.67
C ALA A 130 9.72 14.87 -12.35
N ARG A 131 10.60 13.99 -11.87
CA ARG A 131 11.96 13.80 -12.42
C ARG A 131 12.03 12.85 -13.60
N VAL A 132 11.06 11.94 -13.73
CA VAL A 132 11.02 10.89 -14.78
C VAL A 132 10.50 11.43 -16.14
N GLN A 133 10.25 12.75 -16.25
CA GLN A 133 9.50 13.38 -17.37
C GLN A 133 8.03 12.95 -17.42
N PRO A 134 7.10 13.81 -17.91
CA PRO A 134 5.69 13.49 -17.84
C PRO A 134 5.42 12.23 -18.66
N LEU A 135 4.69 11.28 -18.07
CA LEU A 135 4.02 10.22 -18.81
C LEU A 135 3.52 10.82 -20.13
N PRO A 136 3.82 10.21 -21.30
CA PRO A 136 3.33 10.75 -22.55
C PRO A 136 1.83 10.97 -22.41
N THR A 137 1.38 12.23 -22.52
CA THR A 137 -0.03 12.61 -22.40
C THR A 137 -0.91 11.91 -23.45
N GLN A 138 -0.30 11.12 -24.33
CA GLN A 138 -0.93 10.25 -25.31
C GLN A 138 -1.43 8.91 -24.75
N ALA A 139 -0.96 8.42 -23.59
CA ALA A 139 -1.38 7.10 -23.08
C ALA A 139 -2.79 7.11 -22.44
N TRP A 140 -3.19 8.22 -21.81
CA TRP A 140 -4.52 8.37 -21.21
C TRP A 140 -5.56 8.88 -22.23
N ASN A 141 -5.14 9.67 -23.22
CA ASN A 141 -6.02 10.17 -24.29
C ASN A 141 -6.25 9.16 -25.44
N SER A 142 -5.51 8.06 -25.49
CA SER A 142 -5.70 7.02 -26.51
C SER A 142 -6.81 6.02 -26.20
N VAL A 143 -7.39 6.05 -25.00
CA VAL A 143 -8.56 5.21 -24.66
C VAL A 143 -9.86 5.81 -25.22
N ASP A 144 -9.91 7.11 -25.52
CA ASP A 144 -11.18 7.81 -25.78
C ASP A 144 -11.42 8.34 -27.20
N ALA A 145 -10.58 8.07 -28.21
CA ALA A 145 -10.83 8.62 -29.56
C ALA A 145 -10.58 7.70 -30.76
N ARG A 146 -10.12 6.45 -30.58
CA ARG A 146 -9.95 5.48 -31.70
C ARG A 146 -10.52 4.07 -31.45
N GLY A 147 -11.31 3.88 -30.39
CA GLY A 147 -11.99 2.61 -30.10
C GLY A 147 -13.50 2.59 -30.39
N LEU A 148 -14.12 3.74 -30.68
CA LEU A 148 -15.56 3.85 -30.92
C LEU A 148 -15.81 4.38 -32.33
N GLY A 149 -15.61 3.53 -33.33
CA GLY A 149 -15.91 3.85 -34.72
C GLY A 149 -15.83 2.62 -35.61
N ALA A 150 -17.01 2.02 -35.87
CA ALA A 150 -17.29 1.01 -36.88
C ALA A 150 -16.86 -0.45 -36.61
N ALA A 151 -17.52 -1.10 -35.65
CA ALA A 151 -18.02 -2.46 -35.84
C ALA A 151 -19.28 -2.64 -35.00
N GLY A 152 -20.44 -2.49 -35.64
CA GLY A 152 -21.72 -2.84 -35.03
C GLY A 152 -21.78 -4.33 -34.73
N SER A 153 -21.52 -4.70 -33.49
CA SER A 153 -22.11 -5.90 -32.88
C SER A 153 -22.25 -5.61 -31.39
N THR A 154 -23.50 -5.61 -30.94
CA THR A 154 -23.89 -5.38 -29.55
C THR A 154 -23.16 -6.34 -28.60
N PRO A 155 -22.69 -5.89 -27.41
CA PRO A 155 -22.14 -6.80 -26.43
C PRO A 155 -23.26 -7.71 -25.92
N ARG A 156 -23.16 -9.03 -26.14
CA ARG A 156 -24.04 -9.98 -25.47
C ARG A 156 -23.73 -9.96 -23.97
N ARG A 157 -24.77 -9.91 -23.13
CA ARG A 157 -24.66 -10.17 -21.69
C ARG A 157 -23.91 -11.49 -21.47
N PRO A 158 -23.03 -11.59 -20.46
CA PRO A 158 -22.52 -12.88 -20.03
C PRO A 158 -23.71 -13.75 -19.62
N GLY A 159 -23.82 -14.96 -20.17
CA GLY A 159 -24.76 -15.97 -19.70
C GLY A 159 -24.37 -16.45 -18.30
N PRO A 160 -25.26 -17.20 -17.61
CA PRO A 160 -24.94 -17.78 -16.32
C PRO A 160 -23.70 -18.68 -16.45
N LEU A 161 -22.79 -18.60 -15.47
CA LEU A 161 -21.64 -19.51 -15.38
C LEU A 161 -22.15 -20.94 -15.14
N ASP A 162 -21.73 -21.88 -15.97
CA ASP A 162 -21.97 -23.31 -15.73
C ASP A 162 -21.29 -23.74 -14.42
N PRO A 163 -21.93 -24.60 -13.61
CA PRO A 163 -21.33 -25.11 -12.39
C PRO A 163 -20.11 -25.99 -12.71
N PRO A 164 -19.12 -26.04 -11.80
CA PRO A 164 -17.89 -26.81 -12.01
C PRO A 164 -18.20 -28.31 -12.15
N ASN A 165 -17.58 -28.94 -13.16
CA ASN A 165 -17.66 -30.37 -13.42
C ASN A 165 -16.92 -31.15 -12.33
N LEU A 166 -17.63 -31.56 -11.29
CA LEU A 166 -17.15 -32.53 -10.30
C LEU A 166 -17.27 -33.93 -10.89
N ALA A 167 -16.19 -34.43 -11.50
CA ALA A 167 -16.08 -35.83 -11.84
C ALA A 167 -16.06 -36.66 -10.54
N ALA A 168 -17.06 -37.54 -10.38
CA ALA A 168 -17.10 -38.52 -9.30
C ALA A 168 -15.96 -39.55 -9.45
N PRO A 169 -15.36 -40.03 -8.34
CA PRO A 169 -14.37 -41.10 -8.40
C PRO A 169 -15.02 -42.42 -8.83
N ASP A 170 -14.34 -43.13 -9.74
CA ASP A 170 -14.73 -44.43 -10.28
C ASP A 170 -14.57 -45.54 -9.22
N VAL A 171 -15.69 -46.01 -8.66
CA VAL A 171 -15.72 -47.14 -7.72
C VAL A 171 -16.02 -48.42 -8.48
N ARG A 172 -15.09 -48.89 -9.31
CA ARG A 172 -15.04 -50.29 -9.81
C ARG A 172 -13.60 -50.73 -10.10
N ALA A 173 -12.80 -50.87 -9.05
CA ALA A 173 -11.62 -51.73 -9.06
C ALA A 173 -11.26 -52.21 -7.64
N VAL A 174 -12.16 -52.99 -7.02
CA VAL A 174 -11.78 -53.93 -5.95
C VAL A 174 -12.55 -55.22 -6.20
N ARG A 175 -11.81 -56.25 -6.63
CA ARG A 175 -12.15 -57.66 -6.43
C ARG A 175 -11.08 -58.23 -5.53
#